data_AF-A0A965W6R7-F1
#
_entry.id   AF-A0A965W6R7-F1
#
_cell.length_a   1.000
_cell.length_b   1.000
_cell.length_c   1.000
_cell.angle_alpha   90.00
_cell.angle_beta   90.00
_cell.angle_gamma   90.00
#
_symmetry.space_group_name_H-M   'P 1'
#
loop_
_entity.id
_entity.type
_entity.pdbx_description
1 polymer ?
#
loop_
_entity_poly.entity_id
_entity_poly.type
_entity_poly.pdbx_seq_one_letter_code
_entity_poly.pdbx_strand_id
1 'polypeptide(L)'
;MSTVKRSLATALAMLVSFGIAGVTLAAPLGNNLSDEACEAIARDDVQPEPGLPPDLKIRCNERDSGAIVFSRFFAGDRKGEDQRAALLNQYQGSRAFKLLQQRLSCREGKWFGEGLGLYAIPCSLKDGGWPHLVLVNANGSLLSVADGPPSNWPVLQKALTGKDTEGSKAALTEQLKTVWGGPVVLATASDLSRFKQLLRDGRSANSTRKFKDAEDLIRKALDIQTKLLGENDVAIADTLMDLAINVSNQGRADEAQALFRRAEPIIQRSPNDIDRARYTTYLGIEAANRADYAAALQYARSASETWRKMSAGNNAFAQFSGGGGDNKKIEKGELAMSLNLEARMALRNDDVVGASAAATEALLIIDQTEDLPKWWKSDVLLTIGEISVAQGRLSAAETYLNGALAARKQLFGEGPQTIAVLTQLGKAYQAESMNTSAIISFREAFKTARALPQTNDVFVAEELMPFAASIVDYAAS
;
A
#
# COMPACT_ATOMS: atom_id res chain seq x y z
N MET A 1 12.38 54.38 -6.84
CA MET A 1 11.97 53.13 -7.51
C MET A 1 12.78 51.98 -6.95
N SER A 2 12.19 51.19 -6.07
CA SER A 2 12.70 49.89 -5.58
C SER A 2 11.55 49.22 -4.85
N THR A 3 10.62 48.63 -5.60
CA THR A 3 9.63 47.72 -5.04
C THR A 3 10.37 46.49 -4.55
N VAL A 4 10.58 46.39 -3.24
CA VAL A 4 11.08 45.18 -2.57
C VAL A 4 10.08 44.06 -2.88
N LYS A 5 10.38 43.22 -3.87
CA LYS A 5 9.62 42.00 -4.17
C LYS A 5 9.79 41.05 -2.98
N ARG A 6 8.78 41.03 -2.11
CA ARG A 6 8.69 40.18 -0.92
C ARG A 6 8.51 38.71 -1.33
N SER A 7 9.06 37.77 -0.56
CA SER A 7 8.82 36.34 -0.79
C SER A 7 7.36 35.98 -0.55
N LEU A 8 6.89 34.90 -1.18
CA LEU A 8 5.52 34.39 -1.03
C LEU A 8 5.14 34.22 0.45
N ALA A 9 6.10 33.78 1.28
CA ALA A 9 5.96 33.62 2.72
C ALA A 9 5.70 34.94 3.45
N THR A 10 6.33 36.05 3.04
CA THR A 10 6.07 37.39 3.61
C THR A 10 4.74 37.98 3.11
N ALA A 11 4.31 37.64 1.90
CA ALA A 11 3.02 38.06 1.35
C ALA A 11 1.84 37.36 2.05
N LEU A 12 1.93 36.04 2.29
CA LEU A 12 0.91 35.31 3.06
C LEU A 12 0.91 35.70 4.55
N ALA A 13 2.06 35.92 5.18
CA ALA A 13 2.13 36.30 6.61
C ALA A 13 1.45 37.65 6.92
N MET A 14 1.49 38.62 5.99
CA MET A 14 0.77 39.90 6.16
C MET A 14 -0.75 39.76 6.04
N LEU A 15 -1.25 38.82 5.24
CA LEU A 15 -2.67 38.61 5.05
C LEU A 15 -3.31 37.85 6.22
N VAL A 16 -2.56 36.98 6.90
CA VAL A 16 -3.02 36.29 8.13
C VAL A 16 -3.17 37.25 9.32
N SER A 17 -2.46 38.39 9.31
CA SER A 17 -2.57 39.41 10.38
C SER A 17 -3.86 40.24 10.29
N PHE A 18 -4.58 40.19 9.16
CA PHE A 18 -5.91 40.76 9.00
C PHE A 18 -6.93 39.62 9.08
N GLY A 19 -7.43 39.35 10.29
CA GLY A 19 -8.36 38.25 10.59
C GLY A 19 -9.68 38.31 9.81
N ILE A 20 -9.68 37.76 8.59
CA ILE A 20 -10.90 37.37 7.88
C ILE A 20 -11.03 35.85 8.08
N ALA A 21 -11.84 35.46 9.06
CA ALA A 21 -12.21 34.07 9.26
C ALA A 21 -12.93 33.55 7.99
N GLY A 22 -12.40 32.47 7.40
CA GLY A 22 -13.09 31.70 6.35
C GLY A 22 -12.54 31.81 4.92
N VAL A 23 -11.49 32.59 4.65
CA VAL A 23 -10.85 32.62 3.31
C VAL A 23 -9.57 31.79 3.33
N THR A 24 -9.57 30.66 2.62
CA THR A 24 -8.35 29.91 2.33
C THR A 24 -7.49 30.75 1.40
N LEU A 25 -6.43 31.36 1.93
CA LEU A 25 -5.47 32.14 1.15
C LEU A 25 -4.64 31.18 0.27
N ALA A 26 -5.08 31.03 -0.99
CA ALA A 26 -4.35 30.32 -2.02
C ALA A 26 -3.50 31.30 -2.84
N ALA A 27 -2.21 30.99 -3.01
CA ALA A 27 -1.30 31.79 -3.83
C ALA A 27 -0.92 31.03 -5.09
N PRO A 28 -1.15 31.59 -6.30
CA PRO A 28 -0.87 30.89 -7.55
C PRO A 28 0.64 30.71 -7.75
N LEU A 29 1.05 29.47 -8.03
CA LEU A 29 2.43 29.12 -8.34
C LEU A 29 2.66 28.91 -9.85
N GLY A 30 1.61 28.95 -10.67
CA GLY A 30 1.70 28.70 -12.12
C GLY A 30 1.67 27.21 -12.43
N ASN A 31 2.13 26.82 -13.61
CA ASN A 31 2.05 25.43 -14.07
C ASN A 31 3.31 24.63 -13.75
N ASN A 32 3.14 23.36 -13.43
CA ASN A 32 4.25 22.41 -13.36
C ASN A 32 4.71 21.96 -14.76
N LEU A 33 5.76 21.15 -14.85
CA LEU A 33 6.29 20.64 -16.11
C LEU A 33 5.34 19.65 -16.81
N SER A 34 4.22 19.28 -16.21
CA SER A 34 3.15 18.47 -16.83
C SER A 34 1.94 19.33 -17.19
N ASP A 35 2.09 20.65 -17.19
CA ASP A 35 1.07 21.64 -17.54
C ASP A 35 -0.14 21.65 -16.57
N GLU A 36 0.03 21.12 -15.36
CA GLU A 36 -0.96 21.21 -14.28
C GLU A 36 -0.83 22.54 -13.55
N ALA A 37 -1.93 23.28 -13.40
CA ALA A 37 -1.97 24.50 -12.62
C ALA A 37 -1.79 24.21 -11.13
N CYS A 38 -0.91 24.97 -10.47
CA CYS A 38 -0.54 24.79 -9.08
C CYS A 38 -0.73 26.04 -8.23
N GLU A 39 -1.06 25.83 -6.96
CA GLU A 39 -1.25 26.84 -5.93
C GLU A 39 -0.65 26.40 -4.58
N ALA A 40 -0.24 27.37 -3.76
CA ALA A 40 0.16 27.16 -2.38
C ALA A 40 -0.99 27.57 -1.45
N ILE A 41 -1.35 26.71 -0.50
CA ILE A 41 -2.45 26.93 0.43
C ILE A 41 -1.90 26.78 1.86
N ALA A 42 -2.28 27.66 2.78
CA ALA A 42 -1.90 27.51 4.18
C ALA A 42 -2.46 26.21 4.78
N ARG A 43 -1.63 25.53 5.59
CA ARG A 43 -2.05 24.39 6.40
C ARG A 43 -2.74 24.87 7.68
N ASP A 44 -3.90 24.30 7.95
CA ASP A 44 -4.72 24.52 9.14
C ASP A 44 -4.53 23.44 10.21
N ASP A 45 -3.97 22.29 9.82
CA ASP A 45 -3.69 21.14 10.67
C ASP A 45 -2.39 21.26 11.49
N VAL A 46 -1.58 22.29 11.22
CA VAL A 46 -0.30 22.53 11.91
C VAL A 46 -0.24 23.96 12.41
N GLN A 47 -0.06 24.12 13.72
CA GLN A 47 0.17 25.43 14.32
C GLN A 47 1.56 25.96 13.92
N PRO A 48 1.67 27.20 13.38
CA PRO A 48 2.95 27.80 13.05
C PRO A 48 3.78 28.08 14.31
N GLU A 49 5.09 27.91 14.22
CA GLU A 49 5.97 28.36 15.30
C GLU A 49 5.90 29.90 15.43
N PRO A 50 5.96 30.44 16.66
CA PRO A 50 5.91 31.89 16.87
C PRO A 50 6.99 32.63 16.05
N GLY A 51 6.54 33.59 15.24
CA GLY A 51 7.41 34.40 14.37
C GLY A 51 7.79 33.75 13.05
N LEU A 52 7.22 32.58 12.70
CA LEU A 52 7.35 31.96 11.38
C LEU A 52 6.02 32.04 10.60
N PRO A 53 6.09 32.02 9.25
CA PRO A 53 4.91 31.81 8.40
C PRO A 53 4.27 30.44 8.65
N PRO A 54 2.96 30.27 8.35
CA PRO A 54 2.34 28.95 8.34
C PRO A 54 2.96 28.06 7.26
N ASP A 55 3.07 26.77 7.56
CA ASP A 55 3.44 25.77 6.56
C ASP A 55 2.39 25.76 5.45
N LEU A 56 2.82 25.48 4.23
CA LEU A 56 1.94 25.48 3.05
C LEU A 56 1.84 24.07 2.48
N LYS A 57 0.67 23.73 1.94
CA LYS A 57 0.51 22.61 1.00
C LYS A 57 0.54 23.14 -0.42
N ILE A 58 1.15 22.38 -1.31
CA ILE A 58 1.16 22.66 -2.74
C ILE A 58 0.09 21.78 -3.36
N ARG A 59 -0.84 22.37 -4.10
CA ARG A 59 -1.90 21.67 -4.81
C ARG A 59 -1.73 21.90 -6.30
N CYS A 60 -1.67 20.82 -7.08
CA CYS A 60 -1.60 20.87 -8.53
C CYS A 60 -2.75 20.05 -9.10
N ASN A 61 -3.52 20.61 -10.04
CA ASN A 61 -4.70 19.97 -10.62
C ASN A 61 -5.65 19.42 -9.53
N GLU A 62 -5.96 20.26 -8.55
CA GLU A 62 -6.82 19.97 -7.40
C GLU A 62 -6.34 18.88 -6.43
N ARG A 63 -5.13 18.33 -6.64
CA ARG A 63 -4.53 17.30 -5.78
C ARG A 63 -3.36 17.84 -5.00
N ASP A 64 -3.28 17.45 -3.73
CA ASP A 64 -2.12 17.75 -2.89
C ASP A 64 -0.88 17.07 -3.51
N SER A 65 0.12 17.88 -3.83
CA SER A 65 1.28 17.51 -4.65
C SER A 65 2.61 17.87 -3.97
N GLY A 66 2.60 18.37 -2.75
CA GLY A 66 3.80 18.78 -2.05
C GLY A 66 3.52 19.62 -0.82
N ALA A 67 4.57 20.01 -0.12
CA ALA A 67 4.48 20.90 1.03
C ALA A 67 5.66 21.87 1.07
N ILE A 68 5.50 22.93 1.85
CA ILE A 68 6.53 23.91 2.16
C ILE A 68 6.56 24.06 3.68
N VAL A 69 7.70 23.77 4.27
CA VAL A 69 7.92 23.85 5.71
C VAL A 69 8.95 24.93 6.01
N PHE A 70 8.61 25.79 6.95
CA PHE A 70 9.48 26.88 7.37
C PHE A 70 10.21 26.57 8.68
N SER A 71 11.42 27.10 8.82
CA SER A 71 12.23 27.03 10.03
C SER A 71 13.09 28.29 10.15
N ARG A 72 13.56 28.59 11.36
CA ARG A 72 14.52 29.68 11.55
C ARG A 72 15.88 29.30 10.98
N PHE A 73 16.55 30.28 10.37
CA PHE A 73 17.90 30.15 9.83
C PHE A 73 18.83 31.20 10.43
N PHE A 74 20.03 30.78 10.81
CA PHE A 74 21.08 31.65 11.34
C PHE A 74 22.39 31.41 10.60
N ALA A 75 22.70 32.28 9.64
CA ALA A 75 23.97 32.22 8.91
C ALA A 75 25.15 32.76 9.72
N GLY A 76 24.91 33.72 10.62
CA GLY A 76 25.95 34.57 11.19
C GLY A 76 26.61 35.42 10.09
N ASP A 77 27.93 35.64 10.20
CA ASP A 77 28.72 36.40 9.22
C ASP A 77 29.28 35.53 8.06
N ARG A 78 28.90 34.25 7.99
CA ARG A 78 29.41 33.29 7.00
C ARG A 78 28.99 33.67 5.58
N LYS A 79 29.88 33.45 4.61
CA LYS A 79 29.66 33.70 3.18
C LYS A 79 30.08 32.50 2.33
N GLY A 80 29.56 32.40 1.12
CA GLY A 80 29.98 31.38 0.16
C GLY A 80 29.74 29.95 0.65
N GLU A 81 30.76 29.11 0.56
CA GLU A 81 30.69 27.69 0.94
C GLU A 81 30.39 27.47 2.43
N ASP A 82 30.94 28.30 3.32
CA ASP A 82 30.66 28.22 4.76
C ASP A 82 29.19 28.49 5.08
N GLN A 83 28.55 29.37 4.29
CA GLN A 83 27.12 29.65 4.43
C GLN A 83 26.27 28.47 3.93
N ARG A 84 26.69 27.82 2.83
CA ARG A 84 26.06 26.60 2.30
C ARG A 84 26.18 25.44 3.29
N ALA A 85 27.34 25.25 3.90
CA ALA A 85 27.55 24.23 4.94
C ALA A 85 26.65 24.49 6.17
N ALA A 86 26.55 25.75 6.61
CA ALA A 86 25.67 26.14 7.71
C ALA A 86 24.17 25.90 7.39
N LEU A 87 23.76 26.10 6.14
CA LEU A 87 22.41 25.80 5.66
C LEU A 87 22.12 24.30 5.71
N LEU A 88 23.03 23.46 5.20
CA LEU A 88 22.84 22.00 5.22
C LEU A 88 22.78 21.44 6.63
N ASN A 89 23.64 21.93 7.54
CA ASN A 89 23.62 21.51 8.94
C ASN A 89 22.28 21.87 9.63
N GLN A 90 21.79 23.09 9.42
CA GLN A 90 20.49 23.51 9.97
C GLN A 90 19.31 22.77 9.32
N TYR A 91 19.39 22.47 8.03
CA TYR A 91 18.42 21.62 7.36
C TYR A 91 18.35 20.23 8.01
N GLN A 92 19.48 19.57 8.24
CA GLN A 92 19.53 18.25 8.90
C GLN A 92 18.96 18.26 10.32
N GLY A 93 19.07 19.38 11.05
CA GLY A 93 18.46 19.56 12.36
C GLY A 93 16.97 19.97 12.32
N SER A 94 16.43 20.33 11.16
CA SER A 94 15.10 20.94 11.04
C SER A 94 13.95 19.95 11.18
N ARG A 95 12.76 20.47 11.51
CA ARG A 95 11.50 19.71 11.50
C ARG A 95 11.20 19.13 10.12
N ALA A 96 11.46 19.91 9.05
CA ALA A 96 11.24 19.49 7.68
C ALA A 96 12.02 18.21 7.34
N PHE A 97 13.31 18.16 7.71
CA PHE A 97 14.15 16.99 7.46
C PHE A 97 13.64 15.74 8.19
N LYS A 98 13.27 15.86 9.47
CA LYS A 98 12.71 14.75 10.25
C LYS A 98 11.44 14.18 9.62
N LEU A 99 10.53 15.04 9.16
CA LEU A 99 9.30 14.63 8.48
C LEU A 99 9.59 13.96 7.12
N LEU A 100 10.51 14.52 6.34
CA LEU A 100 10.87 13.98 5.03
C LEU A 100 11.57 12.62 5.14
N GLN A 101 12.49 12.46 6.10
CA GLN A 101 13.20 11.20 6.31
C GLN A 101 12.30 10.02 6.70
N GLN A 102 11.10 10.28 7.23
CA GLN A 102 10.14 9.21 7.52
C GLN A 102 9.63 8.56 6.22
N ARG A 103 9.41 9.35 5.16
CA ARG A 103 8.76 8.91 3.92
C ARG A 103 9.65 8.88 2.67
N LEU A 104 10.82 9.51 2.69
CA LEU A 104 11.73 9.62 1.55
C LEU A 104 13.05 8.91 1.81
N SER A 105 13.60 8.34 0.74
CA SER A 105 14.99 7.90 0.62
C SER A 105 15.71 8.86 -0.34
N CYS A 106 16.64 9.65 0.18
CA CYS A 106 17.29 10.72 -0.59
C CYS A 106 18.77 10.43 -0.82
N ARG A 107 19.30 10.91 -1.95
CA ARG A 107 20.74 10.89 -2.27
C ARG A 107 21.33 12.30 -2.12
N GLU A 108 22.62 12.44 -2.36
CA GLU A 108 23.28 13.76 -2.35
C GLU A 108 22.65 14.71 -3.38
N GLY A 109 22.45 15.96 -2.98
CA GLY A 109 21.84 16.99 -3.81
C GLY A 109 22.84 17.82 -4.61
N LYS A 110 22.32 18.76 -5.39
CA LYS A 110 23.08 19.70 -6.22
C LYS A 110 22.68 21.14 -5.94
N TRP A 111 23.65 22.05 -5.99
CA TRP A 111 23.43 23.49 -5.84
C TRP A 111 23.10 24.14 -7.18
N PHE A 112 22.15 25.08 -7.15
CA PHE A 112 21.74 25.90 -8.29
C PHE A 112 21.75 27.38 -7.91
N GLY A 113 22.14 28.24 -8.85
CA GLY A 113 22.19 29.69 -8.69
C GLY A 113 23.44 30.20 -7.96
N GLU A 114 23.59 31.52 -7.96
CA GLU A 114 24.71 32.24 -7.33
C GLU A 114 24.46 32.49 -5.83
N GLY A 115 25.54 32.72 -5.07
CA GLY A 115 25.47 32.93 -3.62
C GLY A 115 24.97 31.69 -2.87
N LEU A 116 24.04 31.89 -1.91
CA LEU A 116 23.47 30.77 -1.14
C LEU A 116 22.66 29.82 -2.04
N GLY A 117 22.02 30.33 -3.09
CA GLY A 117 21.36 29.51 -4.10
C GLY A 117 20.25 28.59 -3.58
N LEU A 118 19.99 27.54 -4.34
CA LEU A 118 18.98 26.50 -4.08
C LEU A 118 19.67 25.15 -4.05
N TYR A 119 19.45 24.36 -3.00
CA TYR A 119 19.95 22.99 -2.92
C TYR A 119 18.83 22.02 -3.28
N ALA A 120 18.97 21.30 -4.40
CA ALA A 120 18.00 20.35 -4.90
C ALA A 120 18.45 18.91 -4.60
N ILE A 121 17.61 18.15 -3.93
CA ILE A 121 17.91 16.81 -3.43
C ILE A 121 17.03 15.80 -4.18
N PRO A 122 17.62 14.85 -4.92
CA PRO A 122 16.88 13.76 -5.53
C PRO A 122 16.49 12.73 -4.47
N CYS A 123 15.21 12.41 -4.42
CA CYS A 123 14.66 11.42 -3.50
C CYS A 123 13.75 10.43 -4.22
N SER A 124 13.40 9.36 -3.53
CA SER A 124 12.29 8.48 -3.85
C SER A 124 11.39 8.29 -2.64
N LEU A 125 10.09 8.10 -2.87
CA LEU A 125 9.18 7.66 -1.82
C LEU A 125 9.58 6.25 -1.37
N LYS A 126 9.67 6.04 -0.07
CA LYS A 126 9.88 4.69 0.50
C LYS A 126 8.75 3.74 0.14
N ASP A 127 7.54 4.27 0.06
CA ASP A 127 6.36 3.58 -0.46
C ASP A 127 6.34 3.66 -2.00
N GLY A 128 6.73 2.56 -2.64
CA GLY A 128 6.61 2.38 -4.09
C GLY A 128 7.69 3.04 -4.95
N GLY A 129 8.78 3.55 -4.38
CA GLY A 129 9.98 3.98 -5.14
C GLY A 129 9.83 5.25 -5.98
N TRP A 130 8.69 5.95 -5.88
CA TRP A 130 8.33 7.06 -6.75
C TRP A 130 9.31 8.23 -6.68
N PRO A 131 9.80 8.77 -7.81
CA PRO A 131 10.68 9.93 -7.83
C PRO A 131 10.07 11.12 -7.09
N HIS A 132 10.87 11.75 -6.24
CA HIS A 132 10.46 12.89 -5.43
C HIS A 132 11.59 13.89 -5.31
N LEU A 133 11.26 15.16 -5.26
CA LEU A 133 12.20 16.26 -5.21
C LEU A 133 12.06 17.00 -3.88
N VAL A 134 13.19 17.33 -3.26
CA VAL A 134 13.24 18.27 -2.13
C VAL A 134 14.13 19.45 -2.51
N LEU A 135 13.63 20.66 -2.32
CA LEU A 135 14.37 21.90 -2.48
C LEU A 135 14.57 22.56 -1.11
N VAL A 136 15.80 22.99 -0.86
CA VAL A 136 16.19 23.72 0.35
C VAL A 136 16.74 25.08 -0.06
N ASN A 137 16.22 26.13 0.56
CA ASN A 137 16.71 27.50 0.39
C ASN A 137 16.69 28.22 1.74
N ALA A 138 17.54 29.23 1.88
CA ALA A 138 17.33 30.22 2.93
C ALA A 138 17.43 31.64 2.39
N ASN A 139 16.60 32.51 2.96
CA ASN A 139 16.57 33.93 2.67
C ASN A 139 16.48 34.72 3.98
N GLY A 140 17.49 35.53 4.28
CA GLY A 140 17.61 36.21 5.56
C GLY A 140 17.67 35.22 6.71
N SER A 141 16.69 35.28 7.62
CA SER A 141 16.57 34.38 8.79
C SER A 141 15.59 33.23 8.59
N LEU A 142 15.14 32.98 7.36
CA LEU A 142 14.13 31.97 7.05
C LEU A 142 14.72 30.82 6.23
N LEU A 143 14.73 29.62 6.81
CA LEU A 143 14.94 28.36 6.09
C LEU A 143 13.60 27.89 5.54
N SER A 144 13.56 27.61 4.24
CA SER A 144 12.38 27.09 3.56
C SER A 144 12.72 25.79 2.86
N VAL A 145 11.94 24.76 3.15
CA VAL A 145 12.08 23.43 2.53
C VAL A 145 10.79 23.13 1.79
N ALA A 146 10.86 22.93 0.48
CA ALA A 146 9.73 22.53 -0.33
C ALA A 146 9.96 21.14 -0.91
N ASP A 147 8.90 20.36 -1.05
CA ASP A 147 8.97 19.04 -1.68
C ASP A 147 7.80 18.79 -2.61
N GLY A 148 8.00 17.90 -3.58
CA GLY A 148 6.97 17.49 -4.54
C GLY A 148 7.53 16.53 -5.59
N PRO A 149 6.71 16.02 -6.51
CA PRO A 149 7.20 15.23 -7.63
C PRO A 149 8.11 16.05 -8.55
N PRO A 150 8.98 15.42 -9.37
CA PRO A 150 9.90 16.12 -10.26
C PRO A 150 9.21 17.09 -11.23
N SER A 151 7.97 16.82 -11.63
CA SER A 151 7.19 17.74 -12.47
C SER A 151 7.05 19.12 -11.82
N ASN A 152 7.06 19.23 -10.49
CA ASN A 152 6.89 20.48 -9.75
C ASN A 152 8.13 21.36 -9.72
N TRP A 153 9.25 21.01 -10.36
CA TRP A 153 10.48 21.81 -10.40
C TRP A 153 10.27 23.34 -10.47
N PRO A 154 9.58 23.90 -11.49
CA PRO A 154 9.39 25.35 -11.60
C PRO A 154 8.50 25.91 -10.49
N VAL A 155 7.53 25.14 -10.03
CA VAL A 155 6.56 25.51 -8.98
C VAL A 155 7.25 25.58 -7.62
N LEU A 156 8.11 24.61 -7.30
CA LEU A 156 8.89 24.60 -6.05
C LEU A 156 9.91 25.75 -6.04
N GLN A 157 10.58 26.02 -7.16
CA GLN A 157 11.52 27.15 -7.28
C GLN A 157 10.82 28.49 -7.04
N LYS A 158 9.66 28.71 -7.67
CA LYS A 158 8.85 29.91 -7.44
C LYS A 158 8.37 30.02 -6.00
N ALA A 159 7.95 28.90 -5.42
CA ALA A 159 7.47 28.88 -4.05
C ALA A 159 8.56 29.31 -3.03
N LEU A 160 9.80 28.87 -3.24
CA LEU A 160 10.92 29.21 -2.33
C LEU A 160 11.52 30.60 -2.60
N THR A 161 11.60 31.02 -3.87
CA THR A 161 12.28 32.26 -4.25
C THR A 161 11.36 33.46 -4.43
N GLY A 162 10.06 33.23 -4.61
CA GLY A 162 9.06 34.24 -5.00
C GLY A 162 9.23 34.76 -6.44
N LYS A 163 10.15 34.19 -7.22
CA LYS A 163 10.42 34.58 -8.61
C LYS A 163 9.89 33.53 -9.56
N ASP A 164 9.37 33.97 -10.70
CA ASP A 164 9.04 33.03 -11.77
C ASP A 164 10.30 32.32 -12.25
N THR A 165 10.17 31.03 -12.52
CA THR A 165 11.26 30.20 -13.00
C THR A 165 11.48 30.51 -14.48
N GLU A 166 12.66 31.03 -14.81
CA GLU A 166 13.03 31.34 -16.20
C GLU A 166 13.52 30.07 -16.93
N GLY A 167 13.11 29.92 -18.18
CA GLY A 167 13.55 28.83 -19.05
C GLY A 167 12.41 28.08 -19.73
N SER A 168 12.71 27.44 -20.86
CA SER A 168 11.76 26.54 -21.52
C SER A 168 11.59 25.24 -20.72
N LYS A 169 10.47 24.54 -20.91
CA LYS A 169 10.22 23.20 -20.33
C LYS A 169 11.40 22.24 -20.57
N ALA A 170 11.97 22.26 -21.78
CA ALA A 170 13.15 21.46 -22.12
C ALA A 170 14.39 21.83 -21.29
N ALA A 171 14.67 23.12 -21.09
CA ALA A 171 15.80 23.58 -20.29
C ALA A 171 15.64 23.19 -18.81
N LEU A 172 14.43 23.29 -18.27
CA LEU A 172 14.11 22.88 -16.89
C LEU A 172 14.20 21.36 -16.70
N THR A 173 13.77 20.58 -17.69
CA THR A 173 13.98 19.13 -17.67
C THR A 173 15.48 18.77 -17.69
N GLU A 174 16.32 19.52 -18.41
CA GLU A 174 17.76 19.30 -18.41
C GLU A 174 18.43 19.62 -17.06
N GLN A 175 17.97 20.68 -16.38
CA GLN A 175 18.39 20.97 -15.00
C GLN A 175 18.05 19.80 -14.07
N LEU A 176 16.83 19.25 -14.17
CA LEU A 176 16.42 18.09 -13.38
C LEU A 176 17.29 16.85 -13.63
N LYS A 177 17.72 16.60 -14.89
CA LYS A 177 18.64 15.49 -15.18
C LYS A 177 19.95 15.61 -14.42
N THR A 178 20.44 16.84 -14.23
CA THR A 178 21.66 17.11 -13.46
C THR A 178 21.48 16.76 -11.98
N VAL A 179 20.26 16.95 -11.44
CA VAL A 179 19.93 16.56 -10.06
C VAL A 179 19.95 15.04 -9.88
N TRP A 180 19.36 14.28 -10.82
CA TRP A 180 19.29 12.82 -10.72
C TRP A 180 20.51 12.07 -11.26
N GLY A 181 21.38 12.75 -12.01
CA GLY A 181 22.49 12.13 -12.73
C GLY A 181 22.07 11.36 -13.98
N GLY A 182 20.90 11.64 -14.53
CA GLY A 182 20.32 10.90 -15.67
C GLY A 182 18.89 11.33 -15.99
N PRO A 183 18.25 10.69 -16.99
CA PRO A 183 16.85 10.95 -17.34
C PRO A 183 15.93 10.76 -16.13
N VAL A 184 15.00 11.69 -15.94
CA VAL A 184 13.95 11.60 -14.92
C VAL A 184 12.59 11.66 -15.60
N VAL A 185 11.69 10.75 -15.20
CA VAL A 185 10.32 10.78 -15.66
C VAL A 185 9.55 11.83 -14.86
N LEU A 186 8.80 12.68 -15.55
CA LEU A 186 8.02 13.77 -14.95
C LEU A 186 6.70 13.24 -14.38
N ALA A 187 6.80 12.33 -13.41
CA ALA A 187 5.63 11.84 -12.67
C ALA A 187 4.91 13.01 -11.98
N THR A 188 3.60 12.92 -11.87
CA THR A 188 2.74 13.89 -11.19
C THR A 188 2.08 13.28 -9.95
N ALA A 189 1.51 14.13 -9.08
CA ALA A 189 0.65 13.64 -7.99
C ALA A 189 -0.60 12.92 -8.52
N SER A 190 -1.10 13.31 -9.70
CA SER A 190 -2.21 12.67 -10.40
C SER A 190 -1.88 11.24 -10.82
N ASP A 191 -0.67 11.00 -11.35
CA ASP A 191 -0.21 9.65 -11.75
C ASP A 191 -0.13 8.70 -10.55
N LEU A 192 0.50 9.17 -9.46
CA LEU A 192 0.60 8.41 -8.21
C LEU A 192 -0.78 8.10 -7.63
N SER A 193 -1.68 9.09 -7.61
CA SER A 193 -3.05 8.93 -7.12
C SER A 193 -3.81 7.89 -7.95
N ARG A 194 -3.72 7.96 -9.29
CA ARG A 194 -4.36 7.03 -10.22
C ARG A 194 -3.81 5.61 -10.05
N PHE A 195 -2.49 5.45 -9.97
CA PHE A 195 -1.86 4.16 -9.70
C PHE A 195 -2.37 3.54 -8.39
N LYS A 196 -2.33 4.32 -7.29
CA LYS A 196 -2.80 3.84 -5.97
C LYS A 196 -4.27 3.46 -5.99
N GLN A 197 -5.11 4.22 -6.70
CA GLN A 197 -6.52 3.88 -6.86
C GLN A 197 -6.70 2.57 -7.62
N LEU A 198 -6.06 2.42 -8.79
CA LEU A 198 -6.16 1.21 -9.61
C LEU A 198 -5.73 -0.05 -8.83
N LEU A 199 -4.64 0.03 -8.05
CA LEU A 199 -4.21 -1.10 -7.21
C LEU A 199 -5.21 -1.41 -6.09
N ARG A 200 -5.73 -0.40 -5.39
CA ARG A 200 -6.73 -0.63 -4.33
C ARG A 200 -7.99 -1.27 -4.90
N ASP A 201 -8.51 -0.73 -5.99
CA ASP A 201 -9.72 -1.22 -6.65
C ASP A 201 -9.48 -2.62 -7.21
N GLY A 202 -8.30 -2.88 -7.79
CA GLY A 202 -7.89 -4.19 -8.29
C GLY A 202 -7.78 -5.25 -7.19
N ARG A 203 -7.14 -4.93 -6.06
CA ARG A 203 -7.05 -5.82 -4.89
C ARG A 203 -8.42 -6.09 -4.27
N SER A 204 -9.29 -5.08 -4.21
CA SER A 204 -10.67 -5.23 -3.73
C SER A 204 -11.53 -6.08 -4.68
N ALA A 205 -11.39 -5.91 -5.99
CA ALA A 205 -12.04 -6.76 -6.97
C ALA A 205 -11.55 -8.22 -6.84
N ASN A 206 -10.24 -8.43 -6.63
CA ASN A 206 -9.66 -9.76 -6.43
C ASN A 206 -10.21 -10.42 -5.15
N SER A 207 -10.27 -9.69 -4.03
CA SER A 207 -10.82 -10.21 -2.78
C SER A 207 -12.32 -10.48 -2.84
N THR A 208 -13.06 -9.84 -3.74
CA THR A 208 -14.49 -10.11 -3.99
C THR A 208 -14.73 -11.09 -5.14
N ARG A 209 -13.68 -11.82 -5.57
CA ARG A 209 -13.71 -12.83 -6.64
C ARG A 209 -14.09 -12.30 -8.04
N LYS A 210 -14.01 -10.98 -8.25
CA LYS A 210 -14.14 -10.33 -9.56
C LYS A 210 -12.78 -10.33 -10.25
N PHE A 211 -12.27 -11.52 -10.55
CA PHE A 211 -10.88 -11.68 -10.96
C PHE A 211 -10.56 -10.97 -12.28
N LYS A 212 -11.49 -10.96 -13.24
CA LYS A 212 -11.28 -10.30 -14.53
C LYS A 212 -11.18 -8.77 -14.39
N ASP A 213 -12.06 -8.16 -13.61
CA ASP A 213 -12.02 -6.72 -13.32
C ASP A 213 -10.71 -6.36 -12.62
N ALA A 214 -10.30 -7.18 -11.65
CA ALA A 214 -9.04 -7.02 -10.94
C ALA A 214 -7.83 -7.09 -11.86
N GLU A 215 -7.79 -8.05 -12.79
CA GLU A 215 -6.73 -8.16 -13.79
C GLU A 215 -6.59 -6.87 -14.61
N ASP A 216 -7.70 -6.36 -15.14
CA ASP A 216 -7.70 -5.18 -15.99
C ASP A 216 -7.21 -3.93 -15.23
N LEU A 217 -7.57 -3.81 -13.94
CA LEU A 217 -7.13 -2.73 -13.06
C LEU A 217 -5.63 -2.87 -12.70
N ILE A 218 -5.18 -4.05 -12.31
CA ILE A 218 -3.77 -4.31 -11.93
C ILE A 218 -2.85 -4.13 -13.13
N ARG A 219 -3.24 -4.57 -14.34
CA ARG A 219 -2.46 -4.33 -15.57
C ARG A 219 -2.31 -2.84 -15.89
N LYS A 220 -3.37 -2.04 -15.72
CA LYS A 220 -3.30 -0.58 -15.88
C LYS A 220 -2.39 0.07 -14.84
N ALA A 221 -2.43 -0.41 -13.59
CA ALA A 221 -1.51 0.06 -12.55
C ALA A 221 -0.05 -0.27 -12.90
N LEU A 222 0.20 -1.50 -13.36
CA LEU A 222 1.52 -1.96 -13.79
C LEU A 222 2.07 -1.13 -14.95
N ASP A 223 1.25 -0.79 -15.94
CA ASP A 223 1.64 0.05 -17.07
C ASP A 223 2.09 1.45 -16.62
N ILE A 224 1.33 2.09 -15.73
CA ILE A 224 1.71 3.39 -15.15
C ILE A 224 3.04 3.26 -14.40
N GLN A 225 3.14 2.28 -13.50
CA GLN A 225 4.32 2.10 -12.67
C GLN A 225 5.57 1.78 -13.51
N THR A 226 5.42 0.94 -14.53
CA THR A 226 6.51 0.55 -15.45
C THR A 226 7.01 1.75 -16.26
N LYS A 227 6.11 2.58 -16.78
CA LYS A 227 6.49 3.79 -17.52
C LYS A 227 7.28 4.80 -16.68
N LEU A 228 6.99 4.85 -15.38
CA LEU A 228 7.55 5.86 -14.48
C LEU A 228 8.85 5.41 -13.80
N LEU A 229 8.96 4.14 -13.43
CA LEU A 229 10.10 3.60 -12.69
C LEU A 229 11.03 2.74 -13.55
N GLY A 230 10.53 2.20 -14.66
CA GLY A 230 11.24 1.24 -15.51
C GLY A 230 11.11 -0.21 -15.02
N GLU A 231 11.17 -1.18 -15.94
CA GLU A 231 10.80 -2.60 -15.71
C GLU A 231 11.56 -3.35 -14.61
N ASN A 232 12.70 -2.82 -14.15
CA ASN A 232 13.59 -3.46 -13.19
C ASN A 232 13.55 -2.82 -11.78
N ASP A 233 12.68 -1.84 -11.57
CA ASP A 233 12.54 -1.19 -10.26
C ASP A 233 11.94 -2.14 -9.22
N VAL A 234 12.47 -2.11 -7.99
CA VAL A 234 12.03 -2.97 -6.89
C VAL A 234 10.53 -2.80 -6.58
N ALA A 235 9.99 -1.60 -6.74
CA ALA A 235 8.59 -1.33 -6.47
C ALA A 235 7.61 -2.02 -7.44
N ILE A 236 8.08 -2.47 -8.61
CA ILE A 236 7.24 -3.17 -9.60
C ILE A 236 6.95 -4.60 -9.16
N ALA A 237 7.80 -5.20 -8.33
CA ALA A 237 7.67 -6.59 -7.89
C ALA A 237 6.30 -6.88 -7.25
N ASP A 238 5.84 -6.02 -6.34
CA ASP A 238 4.54 -6.18 -5.68
C ASP A 238 3.38 -6.20 -6.69
N THR A 239 3.39 -5.30 -7.67
CA THR A 239 2.34 -5.26 -8.70
C THR A 239 2.37 -6.49 -9.62
N LEU A 240 3.57 -7.00 -9.94
CA LEU A 240 3.72 -8.25 -10.70
C LEU A 240 3.18 -9.45 -9.91
N MET A 241 3.47 -9.52 -8.62
CA MET A 241 3.00 -10.57 -7.72
C MET A 241 1.47 -10.53 -7.54
N ASP A 242 0.89 -9.34 -7.37
CA ASP A 242 -0.57 -9.16 -7.32
C ASP A 242 -1.24 -9.67 -8.60
N LEU A 243 -0.66 -9.34 -9.76
CA LEU A 243 -1.15 -9.82 -11.05
C LEU A 243 -1.00 -11.34 -11.17
N ALA A 244 0.13 -11.91 -10.71
CA ALA A 244 0.39 -13.35 -10.74
C ALA A 244 -0.65 -14.12 -9.93
N ILE A 245 -0.96 -13.68 -8.71
CA ILE A 245 -2.01 -14.29 -7.89
C ILE A 245 -3.38 -14.13 -8.53
N ASN A 246 -3.68 -12.96 -9.08
CA ASN A 246 -4.97 -12.74 -9.72
C ASN A 246 -5.18 -13.67 -10.94
N VAL A 247 -4.19 -13.82 -11.82
CA VAL A 247 -4.31 -14.74 -12.96
C VAL A 247 -4.26 -16.20 -12.53
N SER A 248 -3.53 -16.53 -11.46
CA SER A 248 -3.55 -17.87 -10.83
C SER A 248 -4.94 -18.22 -10.29
N ASN A 249 -5.64 -17.27 -9.66
CA ASN A 249 -7.02 -17.46 -9.20
C ASN A 249 -8.02 -17.70 -10.34
N GLN A 250 -7.66 -17.33 -11.58
CA GLN A 250 -8.42 -17.63 -12.80
C GLN A 250 -8.02 -18.98 -13.45
N GLY A 251 -7.15 -19.76 -12.80
CA GLY A 251 -6.64 -21.03 -13.34
C GLY A 251 -5.54 -20.88 -14.40
N ARG A 252 -5.03 -19.66 -14.66
CA ARG A 252 -3.98 -19.39 -15.67
C ARG A 252 -2.59 -19.55 -15.05
N ALA A 253 -2.24 -20.79 -14.72
CA ALA A 253 -0.99 -21.15 -14.04
C ALA A 253 0.28 -20.73 -14.80
N ASP A 254 0.35 -21.01 -16.10
CA ASP A 254 1.55 -20.72 -16.91
C ASP A 254 1.91 -19.22 -16.92
N GLU A 255 0.89 -18.37 -16.96
CA GLU A 255 1.09 -16.93 -16.91
C GLU A 255 1.46 -16.43 -15.52
N ALA A 256 0.83 -16.99 -14.47
CA ALA A 256 1.21 -16.69 -13.09
C ALA A 256 2.70 -16.98 -12.87
N GLN A 257 3.18 -18.14 -13.32
CA GLN A 257 4.59 -18.52 -13.22
C GLN A 257 5.49 -17.62 -14.07
N ALA A 258 5.06 -17.19 -15.26
CA ALA A 258 5.82 -16.23 -16.06
C ALA A 258 5.96 -14.87 -15.35
N LEU A 259 4.92 -14.41 -14.65
CA LEU A 259 4.96 -13.19 -13.85
C LEU A 259 5.86 -13.34 -12.62
N PHE A 260 5.80 -14.46 -11.90
CA PHE A 260 6.73 -14.74 -10.80
C PHE A 260 8.18 -14.83 -11.27
N ARG A 261 8.46 -15.48 -12.41
CA ARG A 261 9.82 -15.49 -13.01
C ARG A 261 10.35 -14.09 -13.33
N ARG A 262 9.47 -13.15 -13.68
CA ARG A 262 9.84 -11.74 -13.88
C ARG A 262 10.09 -11.00 -12.56
N ALA A 263 9.30 -11.28 -11.53
CA ALA A 263 9.41 -10.63 -10.23
C ALA A 263 10.61 -11.13 -9.41
N GLU A 264 10.94 -12.43 -9.48
CA GLU A 264 12.02 -13.08 -8.72
C GLU A 264 13.36 -12.31 -8.74
N PRO A 265 13.98 -12.00 -9.89
CA PRO A 265 15.27 -11.32 -9.89
C PRO A 265 15.21 -9.89 -9.33
N ILE A 266 14.03 -9.27 -9.32
CA ILE A 266 13.80 -7.94 -8.73
C ILE A 266 13.75 -8.08 -7.20
N ILE A 267 12.98 -9.05 -6.71
CA ILE A 267 12.80 -9.35 -5.28
C ILE A 267 14.13 -9.78 -4.63
N GLN A 268 14.93 -10.60 -5.32
CA GLN A 268 16.25 -11.01 -4.82
C GLN A 268 17.24 -9.85 -4.68
N ARG A 269 17.05 -8.76 -5.45
CA ARG A 269 17.85 -7.54 -5.33
C ARG A 269 17.30 -6.57 -4.27
N SER A 270 16.10 -6.83 -3.73
CA SER A 270 15.54 -5.97 -2.69
C SER A 270 16.34 -6.09 -1.39
N PRO A 271 16.71 -4.96 -0.77
CA PRO A 271 17.34 -4.96 0.56
C PRO A 271 16.34 -5.30 1.68
N ASN A 272 15.04 -5.43 1.39
CA ASN A 272 14.00 -5.66 2.38
C ASN A 272 13.56 -7.12 2.42
N ASP A 273 13.73 -7.76 3.57
CA ASP A 273 13.35 -9.16 3.82
C ASP A 273 11.84 -9.39 3.68
N ILE A 274 11.01 -8.35 3.89
CA ILE A 274 9.55 -8.35 3.71
C ILE A 274 9.19 -8.82 2.29
N ASP A 275 9.91 -8.36 1.28
CA ASP A 275 9.57 -8.63 -0.12
C ASP A 275 9.78 -10.12 -0.45
N ARG A 276 10.84 -10.73 0.09
CA ARG A 276 11.12 -12.16 -0.07
C ARG A 276 10.13 -13.03 0.70
N ALA A 277 9.75 -12.61 1.90
CA ALA A 277 8.75 -13.32 2.71
C ALA A 277 7.37 -13.32 2.02
N ARG A 278 6.92 -12.17 1.53
CA ARG A 278 5.65 -12.05 0.80
C ARG A 278 5.65 -12.87 -0.50
N TYR A 279 6.74 -12.82 -1.24
CA TYR A 279 6.92 -13.64 -2.43
C TYR A 279 6.73 -15.13 -2.15
N THR A 280 7.31 -15.62 -1.06
CA THR A 280 7.18 -17.03 -0.64
C THR A 280 5.73 -17.38 -0.28
N THR A 281 5.03 -16.49 0.44
CA THR A 281 3.59 -16.66 0.69
C THR A 281 2.80 -16.79 -0.62
N TYR A 282 3.13 -15.98 -1.62
CA TYR A 282 2.42 -15.94 -2.90
C TYR A 282 2.70 -17.18 -3.75
N LEU A 283 3.93 -17.71 -3.72
CA LEU A 283 4.23 -19.03 -4.30
C LEU A 283 3.40 -20.14 -3.65
N GLY A 284 3.18 -20.07 -2.33
CA GLY A 284 2.30 -21.00 -1.63
C GLY A 284 0.84 -20.94 -2.10
N ILE A 285 0.31 -19.73 -2.32
CA ILE A 285 -1.05 -19.54 -2.85
C ILE A 285 -1.16 -20.05 -4.29
N GLU A 286 -0.17 -19.75 -5.14
CA GLU A 286 -0.15 -20.22 -6.53
C GLU A 286 -0.08 -21.75 -6.60
N ALA A 287 0.77 -22.39 -5.79
CA ALA A 287 0.86 -23.84 -5.70
C ALA A 287 -0.46 -24.46 -5.23
N ALA A 288 -1.13 -23.84 -4.25
CA ALA A 288 -2.44 -24.26 -3.79
C ALA A 288 -3.51 -24.19 -4.91
N ASN A 289 -3.49 -23.13 -5.72
CA ASN A 289 -4.38 -22.98 -6.87
C ASN A 289 -4.15 -24.04 -7.96
N ARG A 290 -2.92 -24.54 -8.08
CA ARG A 290 -2.57 -25.69 -8.94
C ARG A 290 -2.86 -27.06 -8.29
N ALA A 291 -3.44 -27.08 -7.10
CA ALA A 291 -3.65 -28.29 -6.28
C ALA A 291 -2.36 -29.02 -5.86
N ASP A 292 -1.21 -28.35 -5.90
CA ASP A 292 0.07 -28.87 -5.38
C ASP A 292 0.18 -28.53 -3.89
N TYR A 293 -0.62 -29.23 -3.07
CA TYR A 293 -0.75 -28.93 -1.64
C TYR A 293 0.52 -29.23 -0.85
N ALA A 294 1.37 -30.15 -1.31
CA ALA A 294 2.63 -30.47 -0.66
C ALA A 294 3.62 -29.29 -0.82
N ALA A 295 3.80 -28.78 -2.04
CA ALA A 295 4.63 -27.60 -2.28
C ALA A 295 4.04 -26.36 -1.60
N ALA A 296 2.71 -26.18 -1.67
CA ALA A 296 2.03 -25.07 -1.02
C ALA A 296 2.26 -25.05 0.50
N LEU A 297 2.19 -26.21 1.17
CA LEU A 297 2.49 -26.33 2.59
C LEU A 297 3.94 -25.99 2.90
N GLN A 298 4.89 -26.44 2.07
CA GLN A 298 6.31 -26.12 2.25
C GLN A 298 6.56 -24.61 2.15
N TYR A 299 5.99 -23.95 1.14
CA TYR A 299 6.10 -22.49 0.99
C TYR A 299 5.43 -21.76 2.16
N ALA A 300 4.24 -22.20 2.59
CA ALA A 300 3.53 -21.58 3.70
C ALA A 300 4.31 -21.67 5.02
N ARG A 301 4.91 -22.83 5.33
CA ARG A 301 5.80 -23.01 6.50
C ARG A 301 7.02 -22.11 6.44
N SER A 302 7.70 -22.07 5.29
CA SER A 302 8.88 -21.22 5.09
C SER A 302 8.54 -19.73 5.27
N ALA A 303 7.39 -19.30 4.74
CA ALA A 303 6.90 -17.94 4.90
C ALA A 303 6.54 -17.65 6.37
N SER A 304 5.76 -18.50 7.03
CA SER A 304 5.33 -18.29 8.42
C SER A 304 6.53 -18.25 9.39
N GLU A 305 7.54 -19.08 9.19
CA GLU A 305 8.80 -19.02 9.94
C GLU A 305 9.54 -17.69 9.76
N THR A 306 9.60 -17.19 8.53
CA THR A 306 10.26 -15.92 8.21
C THR A 306 9.52 -14.75 8.84
N TRP A 307 8.20 -14.68 8.66
CA TRP A 307 7.36 -13.66 9.28
C TRP A 307 7.42 -13.72 10.82
N ARG A 308 7.53 -14.92 11.41
CA ARG A 308 7.68 -15.09 12.86
C ARG A 308 8.99 -14.48 13.35
N LYS A 309 10.11 -14.73 12.67
CA LYS A 309 11.40 -14.12 13.02
C LYS A 309 11.36 -12.59 12.93
N MET A 310 10.74 -12.06 11.87
CA MET A 310 10.63 -10.62 11.65
C MET A 310 9.76 -9.95 12.71
N SER A 311 8.57 -10.50 12.96
CA SER A 311 7.64 -9.95 13.95
C SER A 311 8.14 -10.05 15.40
N ALA A 312 9.00 -11.03 15.70
CA ALA A 312 9.68 -11.18 16.98
C ALA A 312 10.92 -10.28 17.13
N GLY A 313 11.54 -9.88 16.01
CA GLY A 313 12.71 -9.02 15.98
C GLY A 313 12.42 -7.65 16.58
N ASN A 314 13.05 -7.32 17.70
CA ASN A 314 13.14 -5.93 18.15
C ASN A 314 14.15 -5.21 17.26
N ASN A 315 13.70 -4.66 16.14
CA ASN A 315 14.49 -3.69 15.40
C ASN A 315 14.52 -2.38 16.21
N ALA A 316 15.41 -2.33 17.20
CA ALA A 316 15.66 -1.16 18.04
C ALA A 316 15.97 0.09 17.18
N PHE A 317 16.54 -0.09 15.99
CA PHE A 317 16.75 0.96 15.00
C PHE A 317 15.44 1.48 14.36
N ALA A 318 14.50 0.60 14.00
CA ALA A 318 13.18 1.00 13.46
C ALA A 318 12.30 1.69 14.52
N GLN A 319 12.46 1.30 15.79
CA GLN A 319 11.80 1.92 16.93
C GLN A 319 12.37 3.32 17.23
N PHE A 320 13.68 3.53 17.00
CA PHE A 320 14.35 4.82 17.15
C PHE A 320 14.05 5.80 15.99
N SER A 321 13.79 5.30 14.78
CA SER A 321 13.47 6.12 13.60
C SER A 321 11.99 6.49 13.44
N GLY A 322 11.15 6.22 14.45
CA GLY A 322 9.71 6.53 14.41
C GLY A 322 8.91 5.80 13.34
N GLY A 323 9.45 4.71 12.78
CA GLY A 323 8.84 3.93 11.68
C GLY A 323 8.51 2.47 12.02
N GLY A 324 8.70 2.04 13.26
CA GLY A 324 8.56 0.63 13.67
C GLY A 324 7.17 0.19 14.15
N GLY A 325 6.24 1.12 14.42
CA GLY A 325 4.92 0.78 14.97
C GLY A 325 4.01 0.07 13.95
N ASP A 326 3.84 0.68 12.78
CA ASP A 326 2.97 0.17 11.72
C ASP A 326 3.57 -1.07 11.02
N ASN A 327 4.89 -1.12 10.87
CA ASN A 327 5.58 -2.29 10.28
C ASN A 327 5.36 -3.55 11.12
N LYS A 328 5.38 -3.44 12.45
CA LYS A 328 5.15 -4.61 13.33
C LYS A 328 3.70 -5.11 13.25
N LYS A 329 2.72 -4.21 13.06
CA LYS A 329 1.32 -4.60 12.79
C LYS A 329 1.21 -5.34 11.47
N ILE A 330 1.84 -4.82 10.41
CA ILE A 330 1.87 -5.46 9.08
C ILE A 330 2.52 -6.84 9.15
N GLU A 331 3.69 -6.97 9.78
CA GLU A 331 4.41 -8.24 9.92
C GLU A 331 3.60 -9.29 10.69
N LYS A 332 2.94 -8.90 11.80
CA LYS A 332 2.02 -9.78 12.53
C LYS A 332 0.84 -10.20 11.68
N GLY A 333 0.30 -9.28 10.89
CA GLY A 333 -0.77 -9.55 9.96
C GLY A 333 -0.41 -10.57 8.88
N GLU A 334 0.74 -10.36 8.23
CA GLU A 334 1.28 -11.26 7.21
C GLU A 334 1.64 -12.63 7.80
N LEU A 335 2.13 -12.69 9.06
CA LEU A 335 2.31 -13.93 9.80
C LEU A 335 0.99 -14.67 9.98
N ALA A 336 -0.06 -14.00 10.46
CA ALA A 336 -1.37 -14.62 10.68
C ALA A 336 -1.95 -15.19 9.37
N MET A 337 -1.83 -14.45 8.27
CA MET A 337 -2.31 -14.92 6.97
C MET A 337 -1.47 -16.07 6.40
N SER A 338 -0.15 -16.05 6.61
CA SER A 338 0.74 -17.16 6.21
C SER A 338 0.45 -18.42 7.03
N LEU A 339 0.18 -18.29 8.34
CA LEU A 339 -0.27 -19.38 9.21
C LEU A 339 -1.65 -19.92 8.81
N ASN A 340 -2.56 -19.04 8.37
CA ASN A 340 -3.86 -19.48 7.85
C ASN A 340 -3.70 -20.29 6.55
N LEU A 341 -2.80 -19.87 5.65
CA LEU A 341 -2.46 -20.65 4.46
C LEU A 341 -1.82 -21.99 4.85
N GLU A 342 -0.88 -21.98 5.78
CA GLU A 342 -0.24 -23.18 6.32
C GLU A 342 -1.29 -24.16 6.87
N ALA A 343 -2.25 -23.65 7.66
CA ALA A 343 -3.31 -24.47 8.24
C ALA A 343 -4.19 -25.13 7.18
N ARG A 344 -4.61 -24.35 6.17
CA ARG A 344 -5.40 -24.87 5.04
C ARG A 344 -4.63 -25.93 4.26
N MET A 345 -3.34 -25.72 4.02
CA MET A 345 -2.53 -26.68 3.26
C MET A 345 -2.18 -27.92 4.09
N ALA A 346 -1.97 -27.78 5.40
CA ALA A 346 -1.79 -28.90 6.31
C ALA A 346 -3.03 -29.79 6.34
N LEU A 347 -4.23 -29.19 6.43
CA LEU A 347 -5.49 -29.93 6.38
C LEU A 347 -5.64 -30.71 5.06
N ARG A 348 -5.21 -30.14 3.93
CA ARG A 348 -5.24 -30.79 2.61
C ARG A 348 -4.19 -31.89 2.43
N ASN A 349 -3.20 -31.97 3.32
CA ASN A 349 -2.22 -33.05 3.41
C ASN A 349 -2.50 -33.97 4.61
N ASP A 350 -3.74 -34.00 5.11
CA ASP A 350 -4.19 -34.82 6.26
C ASP A 350 -3.46 -34.56 7.59
N ASP A 351 -2.71 -33.46 7.70
CA ASP A 351 -2.05 -33.01 8.93
C ASP A 351 -3.01 -32.14 9.76
N VAL A 352 -4.01 -32.79 10.34
CA VAL A 352 -5.05 -32.12 11.15
C VAL A 352 -4.45 -31.45 12.41
N VAL A 353 -3.39 -32.03 12.99
CA VAL A 353 -2.72 -31.49 14.19
C VAL A 353 -1.97 -30.21 13.85
N GLY A 354 -1.14 -30.24 12.78
CA GLY A 354 -0.45 -29.06 12.28
C GLY A 354 -1.42 -27.98 11.84
N ALA A 355 -2.52 -28.36 11.16
CA ALA A 355 -3.57 -27.43 10.76
C ALA A 355 -4.19 -26.70 11.95
N SER A 356 -4.56 -27.45 13.00
CA SER A 356 -5.14 -26.89 14.21
C SER A 356 -4.17 -25.95 14.94
N ALA A 357 -2.89 -26.30 15.01
CA ALA A 357 -1.87 -25.47 15.65
C ALA A 357 -1.70 -24.13 14.92
N ALA A 358 -1.49 -24.16 13.60
CA ALA A 358 -1.28 -22.97 12.79
C ALA A 358 -2.51 -22.05 12.78
N ALA A 359 -3.73 -22.60 12.63
CA ALA A 359 -4.95 -21.79 12.63
C ALA A 359 -5.23 -21.11 13.98
N THR A 360 -4.93 -21.79 15.09
CA THR A 360 -5.11 -21.24 16.43
C THR A 360 -4.12 -20.11 16.71
N GLU A 361 -2.85 -20.28 16.29
CA GLU A 361 -1.85 -19.21 16.38
C GLU A 361 -2.26 -18.00 15.52
N ALA A 362 -2.74 -18.23 14.29
CA ALA A 362 -3.24 -17.17 13.41
C ALA A 362 -4.37 -16.37 14.06
N LEU A 363 -5.36 -17.05 14.66
CA LEU A 363 -6.48 -16.39 15.33
C LEU A 363 -6.01 -15.57 16.54
N LEU A 364 -5.09 -16.12 17.34
CA LEU A 364 -4.53 -15.42 18.49
C LEU A 364 -3.82 -14.13 18.08
N ILE A 365 -3.01 -14.17 17.02
CA ILE A 365 -2.33 -12.98 16.49
C ILE A 365 -3.34 -11.93 16.04
N ILE A 366 -4.40 -12.35 15.33
CA ILE A 366 -5.46 -11.44 14.86
C ILE A 366 -6.16 -10.77 16.04
N ASP A 367 -6.51 -11.52 17.08
CA ASP A 367 -7.21 -10.99 18.25
C ASP A 367 -6.34 -10.07 19.12
N GLN A 368 -5.01 -10.24 19.07
CA GLN A 368 -4.04 -9.41 19.81
C GLN A 368 -3.52 -8.20 19.03
N THR A 369 -3.87 -8.07 17.75
CA THR A 369 -3.37 -6.99 16.89
C THR A 369 -4.50 -6.07 16.48
N GLU A 370 -4.51 -4.87 17.04
CA GLU A 370 -5.50 -3.83 16.70
C GLU A 370 -5.39 -3.39 15.24
N ASP A 371 -6.52 -2.94 14.67
CA ASP A 371 -6.65 -2.38 13.32
C ASP A 371 -6.36 -3.32 12.14
N LEU A 372 -6.28 -4.63 12.36
CA LEU A 372 -6.21 -5.57 11.24
C LEU A 372 -7.52 -5.62 10.45
N PRO A 373 -7.47 -5.94 9.13
CA PRO A 373 -8.68 -6.06 8.33
C PRO A 373 -9.66 -7.09 8.89
N LYS A 374 -10.90 -6.68 9.13
CA LYS A 374 -11.93 -7.53 9.76
C LYS A 374 -12.19 -8.85 9.00
N TRP A 375 -12.00 -8.86 7.68
CA TRP A 375 -12.19 -10.08 6.88
C TRP A 375 -11.14 -11.16 7.16
N TRP A 376 -9.93 -10.82 7.62
CA TRP A 376 -8.91 -11.83 7.95
C TRP A 376 -9.37 -12.76 9.08
N LYS A 377 -10.02 -12.21 10.10
CA LYS A 377 -10.62 -13.02 11.17
C LYS A 377 -11.64 -14.01 10.59
N SER A 378 -12.46 -13.56 9.65
CA SER A 378 -13.43 -14.46 9.01
C SER A 378 -12.78 -15.60 8.23
N ASP A 379 -11.64 -15.36 7.57
CA ASP A 379 -10.94 -16.41 6.80
C ASP A 379 -10.31 -17.46 7.71
N VAL A 380 -9.79 -17.03 8.87
CA VAL A 380 -9.28 -17.95 9.89
C VAL A 380 -10.41 -18.73 10.55
N LEU A 381 -11.54 -18.09 10.86
CA LEU A 381 -12.73 -18.78 11.39
C LEU A 381 -13.26 -19.84 10.43
N LEU A 382 -13.30 -19.55 9.12
CA LEU A 382 -13.66 -20.54 8.10
C LEU A 382 -12.72 -21.76 8.16
N THR A 383 -11.41 -21.53 8.21
CA THR A 383 -10.39 -22.58 8.29
C THR A 383 -10.51 -23.42 9.56
N ILE A 384 -10.70 -22.79 10.73
CA ILE A 384 -10.92 -23.50 12.00
C ILE A 384 -12.23 -24.31 11.94
N GLY A 385 -13.26 -23.78 11.27
CA GLY A 385 -14.50 -24.51 10.98
C GLY A 385 -14.24 -25.79 10.20
N GLU A 386 -13.51 -25.71 9.08
CA GLU A 386 -13.13 -26.86 8.25
C GLU A 386 -12.29 -27.88 9.03
N ILE A 387 -11.33 -27.42 9.84
CA ILE A 387 -10.53 -28.29 10.74
C ILE A 387 -11.43 -28.99 11.77
N SER A 388 -12.42 -28.28 12.32
CA SER A 388 -13.35 -28.84 13.30
C SER A 388 -14.23 -29.93 12.69
N VAL A 389 -14.64 -29.78 11.42
CA VAL A 389 -15.35 -30.85 10.68
C VAL A 389 -14.45 -32.07 10.52
N ALA A 390 -13.20 -31.89 10.11
CA ALA A 390 -12.26 -33.00 9.96
C ALA A 390 -11.97 -33.76 11.27
N GLN A 391 -12.23 -33.11 12.42
CA GLN A 391 -12.10 -33.69 13.75
C GLN A 391 -13.41 -34.30 14.28
N GLY A 392 -14.51 -34.29 13.51
CA GLY A 392 -15.83 -34.74 13.96
C GLY A 392 -16.45 -33.85 15.05
N ARG A 393 -16.04 -32.58 15.13
CA ARG A 393 -16.50 -31.61 16.15
C ARG A 393 -17.54 -30.66 15.57
N LEU A 394 -18.71 -31.19 15.18
CA LEU A 394 -19.73 -30.40 14.48
C LEU A 394 -20.15 -29.12 15.20
N SER A 395 -20.46 -29.19 16.51
CA SER A 395 -20.90 -28.00 17.27
C SER A 395 -19.85 -26.88 17.27
N ALA A 396 -18.56 -27.25 17.32
CA ALA A 396 -17.47 -26.27 17.18
C ALA A 396 -17.41 -25.74 15.74
N ALA A 397 -17.51 -26.62 14.74
CA ALA A 397 -17.54 -26.22 13.33
C ALA A 397 -18.66 -25.21 13.03
N GLU A 398 -19.88 -25.47 13.48
CA GLU A 398 -21.02 -24.56 13.34
C GLU A 398 -20.74 -23.19 13.97
N THR A 399 -20.15 -23.17 15.16
CA THR A 399 -19.84 -21.92 15.87
C THR A 399 -18.88 -21.05 15.04
N TYR A 400 -17.80 -21.64 14.54
CA TYR A 400 -16.80 -20.92 13.75
C TYR A 400 -17.31 -20.53 12.36
N LEU A 401 -18.00 -21.44 11.67
CA LEU A 401 -18.56 -21.19 10.34
C LEU A 401 -19.68 -20.13 10.38
N ASN A 402 -20.56 -20.15 11.38
CA ASN A 402 -21.57 -19.09 11.55
C ASN A 402 -20.93 -17.75 11.91
N GLY A 403 -19.88 -17.74 12.72
CA GLY A 403 -19.08 -16.54 12.97
C GLY A 403 -18.46 -15.95 11.70
N ALA A 404 -17.88 -16.80 10.85
CA ALA A 404 -17.34 -16.41 9.56
C ALA A 404 -18.45 -15.88 8.62
N LEU A 405 -19.60 -16.56 8.56
CA LEU A 405 -20.73 -16.17 7.73
C LEU A 405 -21.27 -14.79 8.13
N ALA A 406 -21.47 -14.55 9.43
CA ALA A 406 -21.94 -13.28 9.96
C ALA A 406 -20.96 -12.14 9.63
N ALA A 407 -19.65 -12.37 9.82
CA ALA A 407 -18.62 -11.40 9.48
C ALA A 407 -18.59 -11.07 7.98
N ARG A 408 -18.65 -12.07 7.09
CA ARG A 408 -18.68 -11.85 5.64
C ARG A 408 -19.95 -11.15 5.18
N LYS A 409 -21.10 -11.52 5.73
CA LYS A 409 -22.38 -10.86 5.42
C LYS A 409 -22.35 -9.39 5.82
N GLN A 410 -21.77 -9.06 6.98
CA GLN A 410 -21.60 -7.68 7.43
C GLN A 410 -20.66 -6.87 6.54
N LEU A 411 -19.55 -7.47 6.08
CA LEU A 411 -18.52 -6.76 5.33
C LEU A 411 -18.83 -6.64 3.83
N PHE A 412 -19.41 -7.67 3.23
CA PHE A 412 -19.54 -7.80 1.77
C PHE A 412 -20.99 -7.96 1.30
N GLY A 413 -21.95 -8.11 2.21
CA GLY A 413 -23.31 -8.51 1.86
C GLY A 413 -23.40 -9.98 1.45
N GLU A 414 -24.54 -10.36 0.88
CA GLU A 414 -24.74 -11.69 0.30
C GLU A 414 -24.04 -11.79 -1.07
N GLY A 415 -23.23 -12.83 -1.28
CA GLY A 415 -22.52 -13.02 -2.53
C GLY A 415 -21.47 -14.14 -2.49
N PRO A 416 -20.46 -14.11 -3.37
CA PRO A 416 -19.47 -15.18 -3.46
C PRO A 416 -18.77 -15.51 -2.13
N GLN A 417 -18.55 -14.50 -1.29
CA GLN A 417 -17.90 -14.68 0.01
C GLN A 417 -18.78 -15.44 1.02
N THR A 418 -20.10 -15.23 1.03
CA THR A 418 -21.01 -15.96 1.91
C THR A 418 -21.33 -17.37 1.38
N ILE A 419 -21.37 -17.54 0.05
CA ILE A 419 -21.63 -18.83 -0.59
C ILE A 419 -20.60 -19.89 -0.19
N ALA A 420 -19.31 -19.53 -0.15
CA ALA A 420 -18.26 -20.46 0.26
C ALA A 420 -18.50 -20.98 1.69
N VAL A 421 -18.90 -20.12 2.63
CA VAL A 421 -19.15 -20.52 4.02
C VAL A 421 -20.42 -21.38 4.14
N LEU A 422 -21.50 -21.01 3.44
CA LEU A 422 -22.75 -21.79 3.39
C LEU A 422 -22.52 -23.19 2.82
N THR A 423 -21.64 -23.30 1.81
CA THR A 423 -21.24 -24.59 1.23
C THR A 423 -20.48 -25.43 2.25
N GLN A 424 -19.58 -24.84 3.04
CA GLN A 424 -18.87 -25.57 4.10
C GLN A 424 -19.78 -25.97 5.26
N LEU A 425 -20.76 -25.15 5.63
CA LEU A 425 -21.81 -25.55 6.58
C LEU A 425 -22.61 -26.75 6.07
N GLY A 426 -23.02 -26.72 4.80
CA GLY A 426 -23.71 -27.85 4.16
C GLY A 426 -22.89 -29.14 4.22
N LYS A 427 -21.59 -29.06 3.92
CA LYS A 427 -20.65 -30.18 4.02
C LYS A 427 -20.49 -30.68 5.46
N ALA A 428 -20.35 -29.78 6.43
CA ALA A 428 -20.26 -30.10 7.84
C ALA A 428 -21.48 -30.91 8.31
N TYR A 429 -22.68 -30.46 7.95
CA TYR A 429 -23.92 -31.16 8.28
C TYR A 429 -24.03 -32.52 7.60
N GLN A 430 -23.63 -32.62 6.34
CA GLN A 430 -23.69 -33.88 5.59
C GLN A 430 -22.73 -34.93 6.18
N ALA A 431 -21.53 -34.53 6.60
CA ALA A 431 -20.56 -35.43 7.24
C ALA A 431 -21.12 -36.11 8.50
N GLU A 432 -22.07 -35.47 9.17
CA GLU A 432 -22.72 -35.95 10.41
C GLU A 432 -24.15 -36.44 10.14
N SER A 433 -24.50 -36.71 8.88
CA SER A 433 -25.82 -37.20 8.47
C SER A 433 -27.01 -36.29 8.84
N MET A 434 -26.75 -35.00 9.10
CA MET A 434 -27.79 -34.00 9.36
C MET A 434 -28.38 -33.47 8.06
N ASN A 435 -29.01 -34.36 7.28
CA ASN A 435 -29.38 -34.11 5.89
C ASN A 435 -30.32 -32.91 5.71
N THR A 436 -31.28 -32.70 6.61
CA THR A 436 -32.17 -31.52 6.55
C THR A 436 -31.39 -30.20 6.66
N SER A 437 -30.48 -30.10 7.63
CA SER A 437 -29.65 -28.90 7.83
C SER A 437 -28.66 -28.69 6.67
N ALA A 438 -28.10 -29.78 6.15
CA ALA A 438 -27.25 -29.76 4.96
C ALA A 438 -28.00 -29.18 3.76
N ILE A 439 -29.19 -29.71 3.46
CA ILE A 439 -30.05 -29.26 2.35
C ILE A 439 -30.42 -27.79 2.50
N ILE A 440 -30.76 -27.32 3.72
CA ILE A 440 -31.08 -25.90 3.97
C ILE A 440 -29.88 -25.02 3.62
N SER A 441 -28.69 -25.36 4.13
CA SER A 441 -27.46 -24.58 3.91
C SER A 441 -27.08 -24.50 2.44
N PHE A 442 -27.12 -25.63 1.72
CA PHE A 442 -26.87 -25.66 0.28
C PHE A 442 -27.91 -24.88 -0.52
N ARG A 443 -29.20 -24.96 -0.16
CA ARG A 443 -30.25 -24.18 -0.82
C ARG A 443 -30.05 -22.68 -0.66
N GLU A 444 -29.61 -22.22 0.50
CA GLU A 444 -29.27 -20.81 0.72
C GLU A 444 -28.07 -20.38 -0.13
N ALA A 445 -27.04 -21.23 -0.23
CA ALA A 445 -25.90 -21.00 -1.13
C ALA A 445 -26.36 -20.86 -2.58
N PHE A 446 -27.22 -21.77 -3.07
CA PHE A 446 -27.75 -21.73 -4.44
C PHE A 446 -28.66 -20.53 -4.69
N LYS A 447 -29.48 -20.14 -3.70
CA LYS A 447 -30.32 -18.94 -3.80
C LYS A 447 -29.45 -17.70 -3.98
N THR A 448 -28.39 -17.58 -3.18
CA THR A 448 -27.44 -16.47 -3.27
C THR A 448 -26.73 -16.47 -4.61
N ALA A 449 -26.28 -17.63 -5.08
CA ALA A 449 -25.60 -17.77 -6.38
C ALA A 449 -26.48 -17.33 -7.56
N ARG A 450 -27.78 -17.72 -7.56
CA ARG A 450 -28.73 -17.34 -8.63
C ARG A 450 -28.99 -15.83 -8.72
N ALA A 451 -28.78 -15.10 -7.63
CA ALA A 451 -28.97 -13.65 -7.59
C ALA A 451 -27.75 -12.87 -8.13
N LEU A 452 -26.62 -13.54 -8.39
CA LEU A 452 -25.42 -12.90 -8.92
C LEU A 452 -25.56 -12.66 -10.43
N PRO A 453 -25.05 -11.52 -10.95
CA PRO A 453 -24.96 -11.30 -12.40
C PRO A 453 -24.17 -12.45 -13.03
N GLN A 454 -24.71 -13.08 -14.07
CA GLN A 454 -24.12 -14.28 -14.67
C GLN A 454 -22.71 -14.02 -15.20
N THR A 455 -21.69 -14.31 -14.39
CA THR A 455 -20.33 -14.66 -14.80
C THR A 455 -19.63 -15.40 -13.66
N ASN A 456 -19.12 -16.59 -13.98
CA ASN A 456 -18.24 -17.51 -13.22
C ASN A 456 -18.95 -18.63 -12.45
N ASP A 457 -18.46 -19.84 -12.67
CA ASP A 457 -18.77 -21.07 -11.95
C ASP A 457 -18.59 -20.86 -10.44
N VAL A 458 -19.72 -20.59 -9.77
CA VAL A 458 -19.75 -20.32 -8.33
C VAL A 458 -19.48 -21.60 -7.52
N PHE A 459 -19.78 -22.75 -8.12
CA PHE A 459 -19.58 -24.07 -7.54
C PHE A 459 -18.77 -24.93 -8.50
N VAL A 460 -17.82 -25.71 -7.97
CA VAL A 460 -17.22 -26.83 -8.71
C VAL A 460 -18.01 -28.12 -8.42
N ALA A 461 -17.97 -29.10 -9.35
CA ALA A 461 -18.77 -30.34 -9.23
C ALA A 461 -18.57 -31.06 -7.88
N GLU A 462 -17.35 -31.06 -7.36
CA GLU A 462 -16.99 -31.64 -6.05
C GLU A 462 -17.69 -30.96 -4.87
N GLU A 463 -18.06 -29.68 -4.98
CA GLU A 463 -18.82 -28.96 -3.95
C GLU A 463 -20.30 -29.30 -3.96
N LEU A 464 -20.81 -29.89 -5.05
CA LEU A 464 -22.21 -30.26 -5.23
C LEU A 464 -22.49 -31.73 -4.88
N MET A 465 -21.46 -32.58 -4.85
CA MET A 465 -21.61 -34.00 -4.49
C MET A 465 -22.21 -34.22 -3.09
N PRO A 466 -21.80 -33.49 -2.03
CA PRO A 466 -22.41 -33.63 -0.71
C PRO A 466 -23.89 -33.21 -0.69
N PHE A 467 -24.28 -32.21 -1.49
CA PHE A 467 -25.69 -31.85 -1.61
C PHE A 467 -26.53 -32.97 -2.23
N ALA A 468 -26.02 -33.60 -3.30
CA ALA A 468 -26.70 -34.74 -3.93
C ALA A 468 -26.81 -35.92 -2.94
N ALA A 469 -25.74 -36.23 -2.20
CA ALA A 469 -25.75 -37.25 -1.17
C ALA A 469 -26.83 -36.95 -0.10
N SER A 470 -26.88 -35.72 0.43
CA SER A 470 -27.90 -35.34 1.42
C SER A 470 -29.33 -35.49 0.92
N ILE A 471 -29.60 -35.23 -0.37
CA ILE A 471 -30.94 -35.46 -0.95
C ILE A 471 -31.27 -36.95 -0.99
N VAL A 472 -30.33 -37.78 -1.46
CA VAL A 472 -30.52 -39.24 -1.56
C VAL A 472 -30.75 -39.82 -0.17
N ASP A 473 -29.91 -39.47 0.79
CA ASP A 473 -29.98 -39.97 2.16
C ASP A 473 -31.27 -39.50 2.87
N TYR A 474 -31.70 -38.25 2.63
CA TYR A 474 -32.99 -37.74 3.13
C TYR A 474 -34.20 -38.46 2.51
N ALA A 475 -34.13 -38.81 1.22
CA ALA A 475 -35.22 -39.53 0.56
C ALA A 475 -35.30 -41.01 0.98
N ALA A 476 -34.21 -41.58 1.51
CA ALA A 476 -34.13 -42.95 1.99
C ALA A 476 -34.53 -43.11 3.46
N SER A 477 -34.57 -42.02 4.24
CA SER A 477 -35.04 -41.95 5.63
C SER A 477 -36.52 -41.60 5.73
#